data_AF-A0A924SSS5-F1
#
_entry.id   AF-A0A924SSS5-F1
#
_cell.length_a   1.000
_cell.length_b   1.000
_cell.length_c   1.000
_cell.angle_alpha   90.00
_cell.angle_beta   90.00
_cell.angle_gamma   90.00
#
_symmetry.space_group_name_H-M   'P 1'
#
loop_
_entity.id
_entity.type
_entity.pdbx_description
1 polymer ?
#
loop_
_entity_poly.entity_id
_entity_poly.type
_entity_poly.pdbx_seq_one_letter_code
_entity_poly.pdbx_strand_id
1 'polypeptide(L)'
;MTKPQLIFLAIILFLPNLFNVAMFSEGRYNTTEDYDPRLAYINSLDKLNLHIDSLLCHKQISPNSYECVAEINDVIRNRFYHGYSYFTLSENWIAAIAGKLIDSGMSSKVQADKIIQNQNAACSQQVIVMMAVLRKRGISYRHLGFPHHYALDVSIADKWYFFDPDMEPLMSRTQQSEDQWHYHSDSLKQYYNSGTNQNLIKYTFGDGLAAQKGPVNEIPAPNARLFQTTTGILSKTLWCIPLLLIFLKSKNYFPYPKKRVWY
;
A
#
# COMPACT_ATOMS: atom_id res chain seq x y z
N MET A 1 -35.89 14.70 -8.96
CA MET A 1 -34.96 14.77 -10.11
C MET A 1 -35.66 14.42 -11.42
N THR A 2 -35.52 15.30 -12.42
CA THR A 2 -35.97 15.12 -13.81
C THR A 2 -35.01 14.19 -14.57
N LYS A 3 -35.41 13.68 -15.75
CA LYS A 3 -34.52 12.82 -16.58
C LYS A 3 -33.20 13.52 -16.94
N PRO A 4 -33.19 14.79 -17.40
CA PRO A 4 -31.95 15.50 -17.69
C PRO A 4 -31.01 15.61 -16.49
N GLN A 5 -31.55 15.86 -15.29
CA GLN A 5 -30.75 15.92 -14.05
C GLN A 5 -30.07 14.59 -13.72
N LEU A 6 -30.76 13.46 -13.95
CA LEU A 6 -30.18 12.14 -13.73
C LEU A 6 -29.08 11.82 -14.76
N ILE A 7 -29.29 12.16 -16.03
CA ILE A 7 -28.26 12.00 -17.08
C ILE A 7 -27.02 12.81 -16.72
N PHE A 8 -27.21 14.08 -16.35
CA PHE A 8 -26.11 14.95 -15.95
C PHE A 8 -25.34 14.42 -14.74
N LEU A 9 -26.04 13.93 -13.71
CA LEU A 9 -25.40 13.30 -12.56
C LEU A 9 -24.62 12.04 -12.96
N ALA A 10 -25.16 11.21 -13.85
CA ALA A 10 -24.45 10.03 -14.36
C ALA A 10 -23.13 10.42 -15.02
N ILE A 11 -23.15 11.45 -15.86
CA ILE A 11 -21.96 11.98 -16.53
C ILE A 11 -20.94 12.47 -15.50
N ILE A 12 -21.35 13.29 -14.53
CA ILE A 12 -20.46 13.79 -13.48
C ILE A 12 -19.78 12.64 -12.70
N LEU A 13 -20.55 11.61 -12.33
CA LEU A 13 -20.01 10.48 -11.57
C LEU A 13 -19.11 9.57 -12.43
N PHE A 14 -19.31 9.55 -13.74
CA PHE A 14 -18.51 8.77 -14.68
C PHE A 14 -17.19 9.49 -15.01
N LEU A 15 -17.23 10.80 -15.25
CA LEU A 15 -16.13 11.61 -15.77
C LEU A 15 -14.77 11.37 -15.07
N PRO A 16 -14.66 11.32 -13.73
CA PRO A 16 -13.37 11.09 -13.06
C PRO A 16 -12.68 9.79 -13.48
N ASN A 17 -13.42 8.77 -13.91
CA ASN A 17 -12.86 7.50 -14.37
C ASN A 17 -12.08 7.63 -15.69
N LEU A 18 -12.27 8.71 -16.45
CA LEU A 18 -11.61 8.94 -17.74
C LEU A 18 -10.27 9.65 -17.60
N PHE A 19 -9.98 10.25 -16.45
CA PHE A 19 -8.81 11.09 -16.26
C PHE A 19 -7.83 10.44 -15.27
N ASN A 20 -6.67 10.01 -15.74
CA ASN A 20 -5.60 9.52 -14.87
C ASN A 20 -4.82 10.67 -14.24
N VAL A 21 -5.49 11.44 -13.38
CA VAL A 21 -4.92 12.60 -12.71
C VAL A 21 -4.59 12.23 -11.26
N ALA A 22 -3.32 12.39 -10.88
CA ALA A 22 -2.90 12.32 -9.50
C ALA A 22 -3.26 13.62 -8.76
N MET A 23 -3.84 13.50 -7.57
CA MET A 23 -4.25 14.65 -6.75
C MET A 23 -3.18 15.11 -5.75
N PHE A 24 -2.10 14.34 -5.67
CA PHE A 24 -0.93 14.55 -4.82
C PHE A 24 0.30 14.52 -5.71
N SER A 25 1.32 15.31 -5.37
CA SER A 25 2.62 15.21 -6.00
C SER A 25 3.25 13.87 -5.64
N GLU A 26 3.76 13.17 -6.64
CA GLU A 26 4.63 12.02 -6.40
C GLU A 26 5.93 12.47 -5.74
N GLY A 27 6.49 11.61 -4.90
CA GLY A 27 7.87 11.80 -4.41
C GLY A 27 8.82 11.86 -5.59
N ARG A 28 9.93 12.59 -5.46
CA ARG A 28 11.00 12.57 -6.45
C ARG A 28 12.13 11.73 -5.89
N TYR A 29 12.63 10.79 -6.69
CA TYR A 29 13.83 10.05 -6.34
C TYR A 29 15.00 11.03 -6.12
N ASN A 30 15.62 10.92 -4.96
CA ASN A 30 16.67 11.83 -4.49
C ASN A 30 18.09 11.37 -4.85
N THR A 31 18.24 10.24 -5.56
CA THR A 31 19.52 9.62 -5.95
C THR A 31 20.40 9.12 -4.80
N THR A 32 19.91 9.13 -3.56
CA THR A 32 20.64 8.64 -2.38
C THR A 32 20.16 7.28 -1.89
N GLU A 33 18.93 6.90 -2.22
CA GLU A 33 18.33 5.59 -1.88
C GLU A 33 18.77 4.51 -2.88
N ASP A 34 18.72 3.25 -2.45
CA ASP A 34 19.15 2.08 -3.25
C ASP A 34 18.23 1.75 -4.44
N TYR A 35 17.18 2.54 -4.66
CA TYR A 35 16.24 2.35 -5.75
C TYR A 35 16.92 2.11 -7.11
N ASP A 36 16.62 0.96 -7.71
CA ASP A 36 17.07 0.57 -9.04
C ASP A 36 15.92 0.68 -10.05
N PRO A 37 15.97 1.67 -10.98
CA PRO A 37 14.92 1.84 -11.98
C PRO A 37 14.76 0.64 -12.92
N ARG A 38 15.76 -0.24 -13.02
CA ARG A 38 15.66 -1.48 -13.80
C ARG A 38 14.64 -2.46 -13.20
N LEU A 39 14.26 -2.32 -11.94
CA LEU A 39 13.24 -3.15 -11.29
C LEU A 39 11.80 -2.63 -11.49
N ALA A 40 11.61 -1.50 -12.19
CA ALA A 40 10.28 -0.92 -12.43
C ALA A 40 9.31 -1.85 -13.19
N TYR A 41 9.81 -2.86 -13.92
CA TYR A 41 8.97 -3.86 -14.58
C TYR A 41 8.21 -4.77 -13.59
N ILE A 42 8.68 -4.85 -12.34
CA ILE A 42 8.05 -5.58 -11.23
C ILE A 42 6.86 -4.74 -10.76
N ASN A 43 5.75 -4.85 -11.49
CA ASN A 43 4.53 -4.09 -11.26
C ASN A 43 3.35 -4.95 -10.79
N SER A 44 3.63 -6.17 -10.31
CA SER A 44 2.67 -7.07 -9.69
C SER A 44 3.36 -7.92 -8.63
N LEU A 45 2.58 -8.40 -7.66
CA LEU A 45 3.10 -9.32 -6.64
C LEU A 45 3.60 -10.63 -7.25
N ASP A 46 3.00 -11.12 -8.32
CA ASP A 46 3.47 -12.35 -8.96
C ASP A 46 4.83 -12.17 -9.63
N LYS A 47 5.04 -11.04 -10.33
CA LYS A 47 6.37 -10.70 -10.87
C LYS A 47 7.41 -10.54 -9.77
N LEU A 48 7.03 -9.90 -8.65
CA LEU A 48 7.93 -9.73 -7.51
C LEU A 48 8.34 -11.09 -6.93
N ASN A 49 7.36 -11.98 -6.72
CA ASN A 49 7.63 -13.32 -6.21
C ASN A 49 8.50 -14.13 -7.17
N LEU A 50 8.19 -14.12 -8.47
CA LEU A 50 9.00 -14.82 -9.48
C LEU A 50 10.43 -14.29 -9.55
N HIS A 51 10.60 -12.97 -9.43
CA HIS A 51 11.94 -12.36 -9.39
C HIS A 51 12.73 -12.82 -8.17
N ILE A 52 12.12 -12.77 -6.99
CA ILE A 52 12.73 -13.26 -5.74
C ILE A 52 13.07 -14.74 -5.85
N ASP A 53 12.13 -15.57 -6.32
CA ASP A 53 12.34 -17.02 -6.44
C ASP A 53 13.49 -17.35 -7.41
N SER A 54 13.62 -16.59 -8.50
CA SER A 54 14.73 -16.69 -9.45
C SER A 54 16.08 -16.36 -8.77
N LEU A 55 16.13 -15.30 -7.96
CA LEU A 55 17.34 -14.90 -7.23
C LEU A 55 17.73 -15.94 -6.16
N LEU A 56 16.76 -16.41 -5.37
CA LEU A 56 16.99 -17.42 -4.34
C LEU A 56 17.50 -18.74 -4.95
N CYS A 57 16.91 -19.18 -6.07
CA CYS A 57 17.36 -20.36 -6.80
C CYS A 57 18.79 -20.20 -7.32
N HIS A 58 19.08 -19.06 -7.97
CA HIS A 58 20.41 -18.78 -8.51
C HIS A 58 21.49 -18.73 -7.43
N LYS A 59 21.18 -18.12 -6.28
CA LYS A 59 22.07 -17.99 -5.11
C LYS A 59 22.09 -19.25 -4.21
N GLN A 60 21.27 -20.26 -4.52
CA GLN A 60 21.12 -21.49 -3.73
C GLN A 60 20.75 -21.21 -2.25
N ILE A 61 19.93 -20.19 -2.02
CA ILE A 61 19.49 -19.80 -0.68
C ILE A 61 18.35 -20.72 -0.22
N SER A 62 18.48 -21.27 0.98
CA SER A 62 17.44 -22.11 1.57
C SER A 62 16.15 -21.30 1.80
N PRO A 63 14.97 -21.86 1.48
CA PRO A 63 13.70 -21.28 1.90
C PRO A 63 13.65 -21.10 3.42
N ASN A 64 12.94 -20.06 3.87
CA ASN A 64 12.72 -19.74 5.29
C ASN A 64 14.00 -19.52 6.11
N SER A 65 15.15 -19.26 5.47
CA SER A 65 16.38 -18.86 6.14
C SER A 65 16.44 -17.35 6.35
N TYR A 66 17.43 -16.90 7.13
CA TYR A 66 17.70 -15.48 7.30
C TYR A 66 18.08 -14.83 5.96
N GLU A 67 18.93 -15.49 5.19
CA GLU A 67 19.39 -15.04 3.87
C GLU A 67 18.22 -14.90 2.90
N CYS A 68 17.19 -15.75 3.02
CA CYS A 68 15.97 -15.62 2.23
C CYS A 68 15.23 -14.31 2.54
N VAL A 69 15.06 -13.98 3.82
CA VAL A 69 14.36 -12.76 4.25
C VAL A 69 15.19 -11.51 3.95
N ALA A 70 16.51 -11.59 4.12
CA ALA A 70 17.43 -10.53 3.72
C ALA A 70 17.34 -10.24 2.21
N GLU A 71 17.31 -11.28 1.37
CA GLU A 71 17.13 -11.11 -0.08
C GLU A 71 15.77 -10.48 -0.42
N ILE A 72 14.70 -10.87 0.27
CA ILE A 72 13.37 -10.24 0.11
C ILE A 72 13.44 -8.75 0.46
N ASN A 73 14.07 -8.41 1.59
CA ASN A 73 14.26 -7.03 2.03
C ASN A 73 15.03 -6.22 0.98
N ASP A 74 16.14 -6.77 0.49
CA ASP A 74 17.00 -6.10 -0.50
C ASP A 74 16.25 -5.86 -1.82
N VAL A 75 15.49 -6.83 -2.32
CA VAL A 75 14.68 -6.64 -3.54
C VAL A 75 13.65 -5.52 -3.35
N ILE A 76 13.02 -5.43 -2.17
CA ILE A 76 11.99 -4.41 -1.91
C ILE A 76 12.64 -3.03 -1.77
N ARG A 77 13.73 -2.94 -1.02
CA ARG A 77 14.58 -1.75 -0.90
C ARG A 77 15.01 -1.21 -2.26
N ASN A 78 15.51 -2.08 -3.14
CA ASN A 78 15.90 -1.68 -4.49
C ASN A 78 14.69 -1.40 -5.40
N ARG A 79 13.48 -1.89 -5.06
CA ARG A 79 12.29 -1.72 -5.90
C ARG A 79 11.64 -0.37 -5.71
N PHE A 80 11.70 0.23 -4.53
CA PHE A 80 11.00 1.48 -4.25
C PHE A 80 11.96 2.58 -3.85
N TYR A 81 11.68 3.81 -4.31
CA TYR A 81 12.17 4.99 -3.60
C TYR A 81 11.08 5.54 -2.68
N HIS A 82 11.48 6.28 -1.67
CA HIS A 82 10.62 6.79 -0.63
C HIS A 82 9.64 7.82 -1.20
N GLY A 83 8.37 7.59 -0.90
CA GLY A 83 7.31 8.54 -1.18
C GLY A 83 5.96 7.85 -1.28
N TYR A 84 4.93 8.47 -0.72
CA TYR A 84 3.59 7.89 -0.73
C TYR A 84 3.05 7.64 -2.15
N SER A 85 2.61 6.42 -2.40
CA SER A 85 1.79 6.08 -3.55
C SER A 85 0.31 6.34 -3.23
N TYR A 86 -0.32 7.21 -4.00
CA TYR A 86 -1.72 7.61 -3.84
C TYR A 86 -2.58 7.10 -4.99
N PHE A 87 -3.89 6.99 -4.77
CA PHE A 87 -4.82 6.74 -5.86
C PHE A 87 -4.95 7.96 -6.78
N THR A 88 -4.97 7.70 -8.09
CA THR A 88 -5.41 8.67 -9.09
C THR A 88 -6.94 8.68 -9.22
N LEU A 89 -7.50 9.69 -9.89
CA LEU A 89 -8.94 9.76 -10.15
C LEU A 89 -9.45 8.53 -10.93
N SER A 90 -8.70 8.10 -11.96
CA SER A 90 -9.08 6.94 -12.76
C SER A 90 -8.91 5.61 -12.02
N GLU A 91 -8.19 5.55 -10.90
CA GLU A 91 -8.13 4.33 -10.07
C GLU A 91 -9.29 4.29 -9.07
N ASN A 92 -9.42 5.35 -8.25
CA ASN A 92 -10.42 5.46 -7.19
C ASN A 92 -10.68 6.94 -6.86
N TRP A 93 -11.50 7.62 -7.66
CA TRP A 93 -11.75 9.04 -7.50
C TRP A 93 -12.35 9.40 -6.13
N ILE A 94 -13.15 8.51 -5.52
CA ILE A 94 -13.72 8.78 -4.19
C ILE A 94 -12.60 8.84 -3.15
N ALA A 95 -11.70 7.86 -3.12
CA ALA A 95 -10.57 7.87 -2.18
C ALA A 95 -9.60 9.02 -2.49
N ALA A 96 -9.33 9.30 -3.77
CA ALA A 96 -8.49 10.43 -4.16
C ALA A 96 -9.06 11.76 -3.65
N ILE A 97 -10.36 12.01 -3.85
CA ILE A 97 -11.04 13.24 -3.38
C ILE A 97 -11.11 13.31 -1.86
N ALA A 98 -11.48 12.21 -1.19
CA ALA A 98 -11.43 12.14 0.27
C ALA A 98 -10.02 12.43 0.80
N GLY A 99 -8.99 11.92 0.11
CA GLY A 99 -7.59 12.23 0.35
C GLY A 99 -7.33 13.74 0.41
N LYS A 100 -7.75 14.44 -0.64
CA LYS A 100 -7.48 15.87 -0.81
C LYS A 100 -8.27 16.76 0.15
N LEU A 101 -9.50 16.35 0.48
CA LEU A 101 -10.44 17.18 1.25
C LEU A 101 -10.43 16.89 2.75
N ILE A 102 -10.04 15.68 3.17
CA ILE A 102 -10.15 15.23 4.56
C ILE A 102 -8.77 14.91 5.12
N ASP A 103 -8.12 13.88 4.60
CA ASP A 103 -6.83 13.39 5.08
C ASP A 103 -6.12 12.59 3.99
N SER A 104 -4.84 12.88 3.71
CA SER A 104 -4.10 12.24 2.61
C SER A 104 -4.01 10.72 2.75
N GLY A 105 -4.05 10.19 3.98
CA GLY A 105 -4.07 8.76 4.28
C GLY A 105 -5.27 8.02 3.67
N MET A 106 -6.38 8.71 3.42
CA MET A 106 -7.54 8.12 2.72
C MET A 106 -7.21 7.70 1.28
N SER A 107 -6.32 8.44 0.61
CA SER A 107 -5.87 8.15 -0.76
C SER A 107 -4.59 7.31 -0.81
N SER A 108 -3.83 7.22 0.30
CA SER A 108 -2.58 6.45 0.34
C SER A 108 -2.87 4.95 0.20
N LYS A 109 -2.32 4.31 -0.83
CA LYS A 109 -2.59 2.90 -1.14
C LYS A 109 -2.14 2.01 0.04
N VAL A 110 -3.03 1.14 0.54
CA VAL A 110 -2.68 0.18 1.60
C VAL A 110 -2.79 -1.29 1.18
N GLN A 111 -3.17 -1.58 -0.07
CA GLN A 111 -3.10 -2.93 -0.61
C GLN A 111 -1.81 -3.15 -1.40
N ALA A 112 -1.09 -4.22 -1.09
CA ALA A 112 0.20 -4.53 -1.72
C ALA A 112 0.12 -4.67 -3.26
N ASP A 113 -0.99 -5.18 -3.80
CA ASP A 113 -1.22 -5.29 -5.24
C ASP A 113 -1.42 -3.94 -5.94
N LYS A 114 -1.78 -2.91 -5.18
CA LYS A 114 -1.90 -1.53 -5.66
C LYS A 114 -0.61 -0.74 -5.48
N ILE A 115 0.08 -0.94 -4.36
CA ILE A 115 1.37 -0.29 -4.06
C ILE A 115 2.44 -0.70 -5.09
N ILE A 116 2.54 -1.99 -5.41
CA ILE A 116 3.57 -2.52 -6.32
C ILE A 116 3.48 -1.96 -7.75
N GLN A 117 2.37 -1.32 -8.12
CA GLN A 117 2.18 -0.70 -9.43
C GLN A 117 2.93 0.64 -9.55
N ASN A 118 3.35 1.23 -8.43
CA ASN A 118 4.09 2.48 -8.36
C ASN A 118 5.59 2.24 -8.25
N GLN A 119 6.40 3.24 -8.64
CA GLN A 119 7.84 3.23 -8.42
C GLN A 119 8.22 3.69 -7.01
N ASN A 120 7.35 4.49 -6.39
CA ASN A 120 7.52 5.01 -5.05
C ASN A 120 6.60 4.32 -4.04
N ALA A 121 7.07 4.20 -2.80
CA ALA A 121 6.28 3.75 -1.67
C ALA A 121 6.81 4.39 -0.39
N ALA A 122 5.91 4.81 0.51
CA ALA A 122 6.31 5.25 1.85
C ALA A 122 6.72 4.04 2.72
N CYS A 123 7.37 4.28 3.85
CA CYS A 123 7.82 3.24 4.78
C CYS A 123 6.77 2.15 5.06
N SER A 124 5.56 2.56 5.45
CA SER A 124 4.45 1.63 5.71
C SER A 124 4.04 0.84 4.47
N GLN A 125 4.10 1.45 3.28
CA GLN A 125 3.74 0.81 2.02
C GLN A 125 4.78 -0.23 1.58
N GLN A 126 6.07 0.07 1.75
CA GLN A 126 7.16 -0.89 1.49
C GLN A 126 7.04 -2.11 2.42
N VAL A 127 6.81 -1.87 3.71
CA VAL A 127 6.54 -2.93 4.69
C VAL A 127 5.31 -3.76 4.33
N ILE A 128 4.21 -3.14 3.89
CA ILE A 128 3.00 -3.86 3.44
C ILE A 128 3.31 -4.82 2.27
N VAL A 129 4.15 -4.39 1.32
CA VAL A 129 4.58 -5.25 0.21
C VAL A 129 5.42 -6.41 0.73
N MET A 130 6.36 -6.16 1.64
CA MET A 130 7.18 -7.20 2.27
C MET A 130 6.33 -8.22 3.03
N MET A 131 5.38 -7.76 3.83
CA MET A 131 4.43 -8.61 4.56
C MET A 131 3.60 -9.50 3.63
N ALA A 132 3.24 -9.02 2.43
CA ALA A 132 2.53 -9.83 1.45
C ALA A 132 3.42 -10.97 0.88
N VAL A 133 4.69 -10.68 0.61
CA VAL A 133 5.69 -11.65 0.14
C VAL A 133 5.99 -12.70 1.21
N LEU A 134 6.17 -12.28 2.46
CA LEU A 134 6.40 -13.16 3.61
C LEU A 134 5.18 -14.06 3.89
N ARG A 135 3.96 -13.49 3.86
CA ARG A 135 2.72 -14.24 4.04
C ARG A 135 2.58 -15.37 3.02
N LYS A 136 2.89 -15.10 1.74
CA LYS A 136 2.82 -16.11 0.67
C LYS A 136 3.77 -17.29 0.92
N ARG A 137 4.88 -17.06 1.65
CA ARG A 137 5.89 -18.07 2.01
C ARG A 137 5.62 -18.74 3.37
N GLY A 138 4.59 -18.33 4.10
CA GLY A 138 4.32 -18.84 5.44
C GLY A 138 5.35 -18.40 6.48
N ILE A 139 6.12 -17.34 6.21
CA ILE A 139 7.09 -16.78 7.16
C ILE A 139 6.35 -15.81 8.07
N SER A 140 6.50 -15.98 9.38
CA SER A 140 5.82 -15.14 10.36
C SER A 140 6.46 -13.76 10.47
N TYR A 141 5.62 -12.73 10.56
CA TYR A 141 6.06 -11.34 10.71
C TYR A 141 5.16 -10.57 11.67
N ARG A 142 5.59 -9.39 12.08
CA ARG A 142 4.74 -8.38 12.72
C ARG A 142 5.23 -6.99 12.38
N HIS A 143 4.36 -6.00 12.46
CA HIS A 143 4.78 -4.63 12.26
C HIS A 143 5.46 -4.04 13.50
N LEU A 144 6.30 -3.05 13.25
CA LEU A 144 6.90 -2.19 14.26
C LEU A 144 6.56 -0.73 13.97
N GLY A 145 5.83 -0.12 14.89
CA GLY A 145 5.49 1.30 14.85
C GLY A 145 6.49 2.13 15.65
N PHE A 146 6.97 3.20 15.03
CA PHE A 146 7.71 4.29 15.66
C PHE A 146 6.91 5.59 15.50
N PRO A 147 7.26 6.70 16.18
CA PRO A 147 6.50 7.94 16.12
C PRO A 147 6.18 8.42 14.69
N HIS A 148 7.17 8.35 13.79
CA HIS A 148 7.02 8.77 12.40
C HIS A 148 7.59 7.77 11.39
N HIS A 149 7.69 6.50 11.79
CA HIS A 149 8.23 5.44 10.93
C HIS A 149 7.57 4.10 11.14
N TYR A 150 7.69 3.25 10.13
CA TYR A 150 7.09 1.94 10.11
C TYR A 150 8.08 0.93 9.53
N ALA A 151 8.35 -0.12 10.30
CA ALA A 151 9.24 -1.21 9.95
C ALA A 151 8.57 -2.56 10.30
N LEU A 152 9.32 -3.66 10.27
CA LEU A 152 8.79 -4.97 10.65
C LEU A 152 9.83 -5.85 11.35
N ASP A 153 9.32 -6.79 12.14
CA ASP A 153 10.09 -7.96 12.53
C ASP A 153 9.66 -9.18 11.71
N VAL A 154 10.61 -10.07 11.47
CA VAL A 154 10.38 -11.38 10.84
C VAL A 154 10.91 -12.49 11.74
N SER A 155 10.11 -13.54 11.95
CA SER A 155 10.49 -14.71 12.74
C SER A 155 11.17 -15.75 11.87
N ILE A 156 12.39 -16.12 12.25
CA ILE A 156 13.28 -17.02 11.53
C ILE A 156 13.92 -17.96 12.56
N ALA A 157 13.60 -19.25 12.47
CA ALA A 157 14.03 -20.27 13.45
C ALA A 157 13.75 -19.83 14.91
N ASP A 158 12.50 -19.42 15.17
CA ASP A 158 11.98 -18.99 16.48
C ASP A 158 12.67 -17.75 17.09
N LYS A 159 13.39 -16.98 16.27
CA LYS A 159 13.98 -15.69 16.65
C LYS A 159 13.46 -14.57 15.77
N TRP A 160 13.26 -13.40 16.35
CA TRP A 160 12.80 -12.21 15.63
C TRP A 160 13.97 -11.35 15.18
N TYR A 161 13.89 -10.87 13.95
CA TYR A 161 14.90 -9.99 13.35
C TYR A 161 14.22 -8.76 12.77
N PHE A 162 14.80 -7.61 13.03
CA PHE A 162 14.39 -6.30 12.55
C PHE A 162 14.74 -6.11 11.06
N PHE A 163 13.76 -5.68 10.27
CA PHE A 163 13.95 -5.28 8.88
C PHE A 163 13.26 -3.94 8.60
N ASP A 164 13.93 -3.12 7.79
CA ASP A 164 13.45 -1.80 7.38
C ASP A 164 13.82 -1.59 5.90
N PRO A 165 12.90 -1.92 4.98
CA PRO A 165 13.16 -1.80 3.55
C PRO A 165 13.21 -0.35 3.06
N ASP A 166 12.77 0.63 3.87
CA ASP A 166 12.63 2.03 3.43
C ASP A 166 13.80 2.90 3.84
N MET A 167 14.27 2.81 5.08
CA MET A 167 15.37 3.63 5.59
C MET A 167 16.73 2.92 5.60
N GLU A 168 16.76 1.66 5.18
CA GLU A 168 17.98 1.00 4.72
C GLU A 168 19.15 0.93 5.75
N PRO A 169 18.90 0.50 6.99
CA PRO A 169 19.94 0.50 8.03
C PRO A 169 21.05 -0.51 7.72
N LEU A 170 22.29 -0.11 8.00
CA LEU A 170 23.47 -0.94 7.83
C LEU A 170 23.66 -1.84 9.07
N MET A 171 22.97 -2.98 9.09
CA MET A 171 22.97 -3.93 10.21
C MET A 171 23.41 -5.32 9.78
N SER A 172 24.23 -5.96 10.61
CA SER A 172 24.48 -7.40 10.53
C SER A 172 23.30 -8.21 11.11
N ARG A 173 23.24 -9.50 10.77
CA ARG A 173 22.25 -10.44 11.33
C ARG A 173 22.17 -10.41 12.85
N THR A 174 23.32 -10.37 13.52
CA THR A 174 23.37 -10.31 14.99
C THR A 174 22.68 -9.04 15.48
N GLN A 175 23.02 -7.89 14.90
CA GLN A 175 22.46 -6.58 15.30
C GLN A 175 20.96 -6.47 15.03
N GLN A 176 20.45 -7.13 13.98
CA GLN A 176 19.02 -7.17 13.68
C GLN A 176 18.21 -8.00 14.68
N SER A 177 18.86 -8.96 15.37
CA SER A 177 18.17 -9.82 16.33
C SER A 177 17.50 -9.00 17.43
N GLU A 178 16.24 -9.31 17.75
CA GLU A 178 15.51 -8.77 18.91
C GLU A 178 16.34 -8.81 20.20
N ASP A 179 17.14 -9.87 20.37
CA ASP A 179 18.04 -10.08 21.51
C ASP A 179 19.12 -9.00 21.67
N GLN A 180 19.38 -8.17 20.65
CA GLN A 180 20.40 -7.12 20.70
C GLN A 180 19.83 -5.73 20.95
N TRP A 181 18.72 -5.38 20.31
CA TRP A 181 18.18 -4.02 20.37
C TRP A 181 17.00 -3.88 21.33
N HIS A 182 16.37 -4.99 21.74
CA HIS A 182 15.33 -5.06 22.79
C HIS A 182 14.15 -4.10 22.59
N TYR A 183 13.73 -3.86 21.36
CA TYR A 183 12.70 -2.88 21.00
C TYR A 183 13.03 -1.41 21.26
N HIS A 184 14.22 -1.08 21.76
CA HIS A 184 14.59 0.30 22.03
C HIS A 184 15.08 1.00 20.77
N SER A 185 14.41 2.11 20.43
CA SER A 185 14.69 2.84 19.21
C SER A 185 16.11 3.40 19.17
N ASP A 186 16.65 3.82 20.32
CA ASP A 186 18.02 4.35 20.46
C ASP A 186 19.09 3.35 20.01
N SER A 187 18.87 2.06 20.26
CA SER A 187 19.80 0.99 19.86
C SER A 187 19.92 0.84 18.34
N LEU A 188 18.88 1.24 17.59
CA LEU A 188 18.82 1.15 16.13
C LEU A 188 19.44 2.36 15.43
N LYS A 189 19.32 3.57 16.01
CA LYS A 189 19.68 4.85 15.36
C LYS A 189 21.11 4.88 14.81
N GLN A 190 22.04 4.22 15.49
CA GLN A 190 23.46 4.15 15.10
C GLN A 190 23.70 3.44 13.76
N TYR A 191 22.76 2.62 13.29
CA TYR A 191 22.87 1.86 12.04
C TYR A 191 22.30 2.59 10.83
N TYR A 192 21.59 3.70 11.05
CA TYR A 192 21.10 4.54 9.97
C TYR A 192 22.21 5.49 9.51
N ASN A 193 22.34 5.64 8.19
CA ASN A 193 23.46 6.34 7.56
C ASN A 193 23.75 7.71 8.19
N SER A 194 25.02 7.96 8.53
CA SER A 194 25.51 9.20 9.15
C SER A 194 25.35 10.45 8.29
N GLY A 195 25.14 10.29 6.97
CA GLY A 195 24.75 11.38 6.06
C GLY A 195 23.31 11.86 6.25
N THR A 196 22.47 11.08 6.94
CA THR A 196 21.11 11.46 7.31
C THR A 196 21.16 12.42 8.48
N ASN A 197 20.38 13.49 8.40
CA ASN A 197 20.26 14.47 9.47
C ASN A 197 19.89 13.76 10.79
N GLN A 198 20.77 13.84 11.80
CA GLN A 198 20.54 13.20 13.11
C GLN A 198 19.22 13.64 13.77
N ASN A 199 18.77 14.88 13.51
CA ASN A 199 17.48 15.35 13.98
C ASN A 199 16.31 14.64 13.27
N LEU A 200 16.48 14.27 12.00
CA LEU A 200 15.49 13.46 11.28
C LEU A 200 15.40 12.07 11.90
N ILE A 201 16.53 11.41 12.14
CA ILE A 201 16.55 10.10 12.81
C ILE A 201 15.88 10.16 14.19
N LYS A 202 16.17 11.18 14.98
CA LYS A 202 15.50 11.39 16.28
C LYS A 202 14.00 11.63 16.14
N TYR A 203 13.58 12.41 15.15
CA TYR A 203 12.16 12.65 14.88
C TYR A 203 11.48 11.34 14.47
N THR A 204 12.03 10.63 13.49
CA THR A 204 11.56 9.34 12.95
C THR A 204 11.32 8.30 14.05
N PHE A 205 12.29 8.12 14.95
CA PHE A 205 12.31 7.04 15.93
C PHE A 205 11.91 7.45 17.36
N GLY A 206 11.93 8.75 17.66
CA GLY A 206 11.79 9.30 19.02
C GLY A 206 12.97 8.95 19.94
N ASP A 207 13.16 9.69 21.04
CA ASP A 207 14.24 9.48 22.02
C ASP A 207 13.75 8.68 23.24
N GLY A 208 14.47 7.61 23.61
CA GLY A 208 14.10 6.77 24.76
C GLY A 208 12.81 5.97 24.59
N LEU A 209 12.32 5.82 23.36
CA LEU A 209 11.07 5.12 23.07
C LEU A 209 11.30 3.66 22.70
N ALA A 210 10.28 2.83 22.98
CA ALA A 210 10.21 1.48 22.49
C ALA A 210 9.31 1.40 21.24
N ALA A 211 9.69 0.56 20.29
CA ALA A 211 8.86 0.27 19.12
C ALA A 211 7.54 -0.39 19.55
N GLN A 212 6.42 0.06 18.98
CA GLN A 212 5.13 -0.56 19.19
C GLN A 212 5.00 -1.81 18.32
N LYS A 213 4.81 -2.96 18.96
CA LYS A 213 4.63 -4.24 18.27
C LYS A 213 3.18 -4.47 17.86
N GLY A 214 3.01 -4.89 16.60
CA GLY A 214 1.76 -5.42 16.10
C GLY A 214 1.52 -6.88 16.45
N PRO A 215 0.27 -7.37 16.25
CA PRO A 215 -0.03 -8.79 16.20
C PRO A 215 0.76 -9.50 15.09
N VAL A 216 1.07 -10.77 15.33
CA VAL A 216 1.76 -11.63 14.35
C VAL A 216 0.85 -11.94 13.17
N ASN A 217 1.37 -11.81 11.96
CA ASN A 217 0.69 -12.09 10.69
C ASN A 217 -0.58 -11.27 10.43
N GLU A 218 -0.72 -10.11 11.10
CA GLU A 218 -1.87 -9.23 10.92
C GLU A 218 -2.01 -8.75 9.46
N ILE A 219 -3.26 -8.56 9.01
CA ILE A 219 -3.53 -7.85 7.76
C ILE A 219 -3.38 -6.35 8.02
N PRO A 220 -2.44 -5.67 7.35
CA PRO A 220 -2.19 -4.26 7.61
C PRO A 220 -3.40 -3.39 7.21
N ALA A 221 -3.63 -2.35 8.02
CA ALA A 221 -4.62 -1.30 7.80
C ALA A 221 -6.01 -1.79 7.34
N PRO A 222 -6.67 -2.71 8.10
CA PRO A 222 -7.90 -3.37 7.65
C PRO A 222 -9.03 -2.38 7.34
N ASN A 223 -9.18 -1.32 8.14
CA ASN A 223 -10.20 -0.30 7.94
C ASN A 223 -9.95 0.53 6.67
N ALA A 224 -8.71 0.98 6.45
CA ALA A 224 -8.34 1.72 5.24
C ALA A 224 -8.50 0.83 4.00
N ARG A 225 -8.13 -0.46 4.09
CA ARG A 225 -8.33 -1.42 3.02
C ARG A 225 -9.81 -1.57 2.68
N LEU A 226 -10.68 -1.75 3.67
CA LEU A 226 -12.13 -1.86 3.48
C LEU A 226 -12.69 -0.58 2.82
N PHE A 227 -12.29 0.58 3.31
CA PHE A 227 -12.67 1.86 2.72
C PHE A 227 -12.24 1.95 1.25
N GLN A 228 -10.98 1.69 0.94
CA GLN A 228 -10.42 1.79 -0.41
C GLN A 228 -11.02 0.76 -1.37
N THR A 229 -11.28 -0.47 -0.91
CA THR A 229 -11.95 -1.48 -1.73
C THR A 229 -13.39 -1.08 -2.04
N THR A 230 -14.14 -0.64 -1.02
CA THR A 230 -15.54 -0.19 -1.20
C THR A 230 -15.61 1.01 -2.13
N THR A 231 -14.80 2.04 -1.87
CA THR A 231 -14.75 3.26 -2.70
C THR A 231 -14.22 3.00 -4.09
N GLY A 232 -13.33 2.03 -4.28
CA GLY A 232 -12.88 1.61 -5.60
C GLY A 232 -14.03 1.03 -6.44
N ILE A 233 -14.83 0.14 -5.86
CA ILE A 233 -16.02 -0.41 -6.54
C ILE A 233 -17.03 0.68 -6.85
N LEU A 234 -17.33 1.54 -5.86
CA LEU A 234 -18.27 2.66 -6.03
C LEU A 234 -17.77 3.64 -7.10
N SER A 235 -16.48 3.96 -7.12
CA SER A 235 -15.89 4.86 -8.12
C SER A 235 -16.18 4.38 -9.55
N LYS A 236 -16.25 3.07 -9.78
CA LYS A 236 -16.51 2.45 -11.09
C LYS A 236 -17.98 2.28 -11.44
N THR A 237 -18.87 2.26 -10.45
CA THR A 237 -20.26 1.80 -10.63
C THR A 237 -21.32 2.83 -10.25
N LEU A 238 -20.98 3.87 -9.48
CA LEU A 238 -21.96 4.81 -8.93
C LEU A 238 -22.72 5.59 -10.02
N TRP A 239 -22.09 5.83 -11.17
CA TRP A 239 -22.72 6.47 -12.34
C TRP A 239 -23.89 5.66 -12.93
N CYS A 240 -23.97 4.34 -12.69
CA CYS A 240 -25.08 3.50 -13.15
C CYS A 240 -26.37 3.76 -12.37
N ILE A 241 -26.29 4.21 -11.11
CA ILE A 241 -27.46 4.45 -10.24
C ILE A 241 -28.45 5.45 -10.87
N PRO A 242 -28.04 6.67 -11.27
CA PRO A 242 -28.97 7.60 -11.91
C PRO A 242 -29.55 7.08 -13.22
N LEU A 243 -28.82 6.26 -13.99
CA LEU A 243 -29.32 5.63 -15.22
C LEU A 243 -30.40 4.57 -14.92
N LEU A 244 -30.17 3.73 -13.91
CA LEU A 244 -31.17 2.79 -13.41
C LEU A 244 -32.46 3.50 -12.99
N LEU A 245 -32.35 4.64 -12.30
CA LEU A 245 -33.52 5.44 -11.90
C LEU A 245 -34.29 6.00 -13.10
N ILE A 246 -33.62 6.36 -14.20
CA ILE A 246 -34.30 6.76 -15.45
C ILE A 246 -35.11 5.59 -16.01
N PHE A 247 -34.50 4.40 -16.06
CA PHE A 247 -35.13 3.19 -16.60
C PHE A 247 -36.32 2.72 -15.75
N LEU A 248 -36.22 2.77 -14.43
CA LEU A 248 -37.32 2.44 -13.52
C LEU A 248 -38.48 3.43 -13.67
N LYS A 249 -38.20 4.73 -13.85
CA LYS A 249 -39.25 5.74 -14.07
C LYS A 249 -39.94 5.62 -15.43
N SER A 250 -39.26 5.14 -16.47
CA SER A 250 -39.88 4.96 -17.79
C SER A 250 -40.81 3.75 -17.85
N LYS A 251 -40.61 2.72 -17.02
CA LYS A 251 -41.47 1.52 -16.98
C LYS A 251 -42.87 1.79 -16.42
N ASN A 252 -43.05 2.81 -15.58
CA ASN A 252 -44.37 3.21 -15.07
C ASN A 252 -45.25 3.92 -16.13
N TYR A 253 -44.77 4.05 -17.37
CA TYR A 253 -45.52 4.62 -18.51
C TYR A 253 -46.02 3.56 -19.50
N PHE A 254 -45.93 2.26 -19.23
CA PHE A 254 -46.72 1.29 -19.98
C PHE A 254 -48.17 1.35 -19.45
N PRO A 255 -49.12 1.97 -20.18
CA PRO A 255 -50.51 1.88 -19.79
C PRO A 255 -50.89 0.40 -19.83
N TYR A 256 -51.32 -0.16 -18.71
CA TYR A 256 -52.14 -1.37 -18.77
C TYR A 256 -53.23 -1.11 -19.81
N PRO A 257 -53.43 -1.99 -20.81
CA PRO A 257 -54.49 -1.79 -21.77
C PRO A 257 -55.79 -1.67 -20.98
N LYS A 258 -56.40 -0.48 -20.97
CA LYS A 258 -57.76 -0.31 -20.46
C LYS A 258 -58.60 -1.35 -21.19
N LYS A 259 -59.13 -2.34 -20.47
CA LYS A 259 -60.11 -3.28 -21.03
C LYS A 259 -61.18 -2.43 -21.71
N ARG A 260 -61.30 -2.53 -23.03
CA ARG A 260 -62.44 -1.97 -23.75
C ARG A 260 -63.66 -2.75 -23.26
N VAL A 261 -64.49 -2.10 -22.45
CA VAL A 261 -65.84 -2.58 -22.17
C VAL A 261 -66.65 -2.26 -23.43
N TRP A 262 -67.04 -3.30 -24.15
CA TRP A 262 -68.02 -3.19 -25.23
C TRP A 262 -69.40 -3.15 -24.58
N TYR A 263 -70.14 -2.06 -24.82
CA TYR A 263 -71.56 -1.94 -24.51
C TYR A 263 -72.36 -2.28 -25.76
#